data_AF-A0A3B3QT21-F1
#
_entry.id   AF-A0A3B3QT21-F1
#
_cell.length_a   1.000
_cell.length_b   1.000
_cell.length_c   1.000
_cell.angle_alpha   90.00
_cell.angle_beta   90.00
_cell.angle_gamma   90.00
#
_symmetry.space_group_name_H-M   'P 1'
#
loop_
_entity.id
_entity.type
_entity.pdbx_description
1 polymer ?
#
loop_
_entity_poly.entity_id
_entity_poly.type
_entity_poly.pdbx_seq_one_letter_code
_entity_poly.pdbx_strand_id
1 'polypeptide(L)'
;MLLTCKLLICKLHTCRLLTCKLLICKLHTCRLLTCRILTCRLLTCRLHTCKLHTCKLLTCKLHTCRIHTCRIHTCRILTCRLHICKLLTCRVHTCRLLTCRLHTCKLLTCRLHTCKLHTCRILTCRLHTCRILTCKLLTCRLHTCRILTCRLHICRLHTCRLLTCKLLTCRLHICSSCCYLQK
;
A
#
# COMPACT_ATOMS: atom_id res chain seq x y z
N MET A 1 -7.06 -19.20 -22.03
CA MET A 1 -6.72 -19.86 -20.75
C MET A 1 -7.14 -18.98 -19.57
N LEU A 2 -8.35 -19.20 -19.02
CA LEU A 2 -8.88 -18.48 -17.87
C LEU A 2 -8.16 -18.91 -16.58
N LEU A 3 -7.03 -18.27 -16.24
CA LEU A 3 -6.32 -18.55 -14.99
C LEU A 3 -7.05 -17.86 -13.82
N THR A 4 -8.11 -18.50 -13.31
CA THR A 4 -8.80 -18.08 -12.09
C THR A 4 -8.36 -18.95 -10.92
N CYS A 5 -7.99 -18.31 -9.81
CA CYS A 5 -7.62 -18.99 -8.57
C CYS A 5 -8.63 -18.60 -7.50
N LYS A 6 -9.32 -19.60 -6.93
CA LYS A 6 -10.23 -19.43 -5.79
C LYS A 6 -9.80 -20.42 -4.71
N LEU A 7 -9.34 -19.93 -3.56
CA LEU A 7 -9.05 -20.78 -2.39
C LEU A 7 -9.71 -20.21 -1.15
N LEU A 8 -10.20 -21.11 -0.30
CA LEU A 8 -10.74 -20.73 1.01
C LEU A 8 -9.60 -20.44 2.01
N ILE A 9 -8.58 -21.31 2.03
CA ILE A 9 -7.45 -21.20 2.94
C ILE A 9 -6.16 -21.47 2.17
N CYS A 10 -5.19 -20.57 2.31
CA CYS A 10 -3.83 -20.76 1.81
C CYS A 10 -2.86 -20.45 2.96
N LYS A 11 -2.12 -21.46 3.41
CA LYS A 11 -1.08 -21.34 4.44
C LYS A 11 0.22 -21.89 3.86
N LEU A 12 1.21 -21.02 3.72
CA LEU A 12 2.49 -21.37 3.12
C LEU A 12 3.63 -20.79 3.96
N HIS A 13 4.62 -21.62 4.24
CA HIS A 13 5.81 -21.19 4.97
C HIS A 13 6.76 -20.39 4.06
N THR A 14 7.02 -20.91 2.87
CA THR A 14 7.88 -20.29 1.87
C THR A 14 7.23 -20.33 0.51
N CYS A 15 7.13 -19.18 -0.17
CA CYS A 15 6.76 -19.09 -1.57
C CYS A 15 7.80 -18.33 -2.36
N ARG A 16 8.30 -18.92 -3.44
CA ARG A 16 9.17 -18.26 -4.42
C ARG A 16 8.55 -18.41 -5.79
N LEU A 17 8.18 -17.29 -6.41
CA LEU A 17 7.58 -17.27 -7.74
C LEU A 17 8.38 -16.32 -8.63
N LEU A 18 8.76 -16.81 -9.81
CA LEU A 18 9.36 -15.96 -10.84
C LEU A 18 8.29 -15.08 -11.48
N THR A 19 7.19 -15.69 -11.93
CA THR A 19 6.08 -14.95 -12.52
C THR A 19 4.75 -15.49 -12.00
N CYS A 20 3.83 -14.59 -11.72
CA CYS A 20 2.45 -14.92 -11.40
C CYS A 20 1.54 -13.99 -12.21
N LYS A 21 0.77 -14.57 -13.13
CA LYS A 21 -0.21 -13.86 -13.97
C LYS A 21 -1.57 -14.50 -13.78
N LEU A 22 -2.50 -13.84 -13.10
CA LEU A 22 -3.87 -14.32 -12.95
C LEU A 22 -4.87 -13.26 -13.41
N LEU A 23 -5.97 -13.72 -14.00
CA LEU A 23 -7.10 -12.85 -14.32
C LEU A 23 -7.88 -12.54 -13.03
N ILE A 24 -8.16 -13.58 -12.24
CA ILE A 24 -8.96 -13.48 -11.02
C ILE A 24 -8.30 -14.29 -9.92
N CYS A 25 -8.03 -13.65 -8.79
CA CYS A 25 -7.62 -14.30 -7.56
C CYS A 25 -8.60 -13.95 -6.44
N LYS A 26 -9.27 -14.95 -5.88
CA LYS A 26 -10.15 -14.80 -4.71
C LYS A 26 -9.63 -15.69 -3.60
N LEU A 27 -9.25 -15.10 -2.48
CA LEU A 27 -8.81 -15.84 -1.31
C LEU A 27 -9.55 -15.39 -0.06
N HIS A 28 -10.10 -16.33 0.70
CA HIS A 28 -10.75 -15.98 1.95
C HIS A 28 -9.70 -15.78 3.06
N THR A 29 -8.76 -16.71 3.22
CA THR A 29 -7.64 -16.55 4.15
C THR A 29 -6.31 -16.87 3.49
N CYS A 30 -5.32 -16.00 3.70
CA CYS A 30 -3.93 -16.22 3.28
C CYS A 30 -2.97 -15.94 4.43
N ARG A 31 -2.10 -16.90 4.73
CA ARG A 31 -0.99 -16.73 5.65
C ARG A 31 0.30 -17.15 4.96
N LEU A 32 1.20 -16.20 4.79
CA LEU A 32 2.53 -16.44 4.24
C LEU A 32 3.57 -15.98 5.26
N LEU A 33 4.47 -16.87 5.65
CA LEU A 33 5.61 -16.47 6.47
C LEU A 33 6.65 -15.74 5.61
N THR A 34 7.06 -16.36 4.51
CA THR A 34 8.00 -15.76 3.57
C THR A 34 7.51 -15.89 2.13
N CYS A 35 7.52 -14.78 1.40
CA CYS A 35 7.10 -14.75 0.01
C CYS A 35 8.04 -13.86 -0.80
N ARG A 36 8.62 -14.41 -1.86
CA ARG A 36 9.47 -13.72 -2.82
C ARG A 36 8.86 -13.86 -4.21
N ILE A 37 8.48 -12.75 -4.82
CA ILE A 37 7.90 -12.75 -6.16
C ILE A 37 8.66 -11.76 -7.02
N LEU A 38 9.17 -12.20 -8.17
CA LEU A 38 9.84 -11.31 -9.10
C LEU A 38 8.79 -10.48 -9.88
N THR A 39 7.82 -11.14 -10.50
CA THR A 39 6.76 -10.43 -11.22
C THR A 39 5.37 -10.94 -10.86
N CYS A 40 4.48 -10.02 -10.52
CA CYS A 40 3.08 -10.32 -10.25
C CYS A 40 2.18 -9.40 -11.07
N ARG A 41 1.30 -9.97 -11.89
CA ARG A 41 0.28 -9.26 -12.66
C ARG A 41 -1.08 -9.86 -12.36
N LEU A 42 -1.97 -9.08 -11.77
CA LEU A 42 -3.33 -9.55 -11.48
C LEU A 42 -4.33 -8.51 -11.98
N LEU A 43 -5.34 -8.96 -12.74
CA LEU A 43 -6.42 -8.08 -13.15
C LEU A 43 -7.37 -7.82 -11.98
N THR A 44 -7.78 -8.87 -11.28
CA THR A 44 -8.65 -8.74 -10.11
C THR A 44 -8.16 -9.58 -8.94
N CYS A 45 -8.10 -8.97 -7.76
CA CYS A 45 -7.78 -9.63 -6.51
C CYS A 45 -8.80 -9.28 -5.43
N ARG A 46 -9.37 -10.31 -4.80
CA ARG A 46 -10.24 -10.16 -3.64
C ARG A 46 -9.70 -11.02 -2.51
N LEU A 47 -9.32 -10.36 -1.42
CA LEU A 47 -8.76 -11.03 -0.25
C LEU A 47 -9.60 -10.65 0.98
N HIS A 48 -10.13 -11.64 1.70
CA HIS A 48 -10.83 -11.32 2.94
C HIS A 48 -9.84 -11.10 4.09
N THR A 49 -8.92 -12.04 4.28
CA THR A 49 -7.86 -11.91 5.29
C THR A 49 -6.49 -12.28 4.73
N CYS A 50 -5.50 -11.41 4.94
CA CYS A 50 -4.11 -11.67 4.58
C CYS A 50 -3.17 -11.35 5.74
N LYS A 51 -2.31 -12.31 6.07
CA LYS A 51 -1.21 -12.16 7.01
C LYS A 51 0.10 -12.50 6.30
N LEU A 52 1.01 -11.52 6.24
CA LEU A 52 2.33 -11.65 5.61
C LEU A 52 3.40 -11.29 6.64
N HIS A 53 4.32 -12.19 6.97
CA HIS A 53 5.44 -11.83 7.83
C HIS A 53 6.54 -11.14 7.03
N THR A 54 6.98 -11.76 5.94
CA THR A 54 8.00 -11.19 5.06
C THR A 54 7.60 -11.31 3.60
N CYS A 55 7.61 -10.19 2.90
CA CYS A 55 7.32 -10.12 1.47
C CYS A 55 8.39 -9.29 0.74
N LYS A 56 8.96 -9.89 -0.31
CA LYS A 56 9.83 -9.20 -1.27
C LYS A 56 9.23 -9.29 -2.66
N LEU A 57 8.97 -8.14 -3.28
CA LEU A 57 8.32 -8.05 -4.57
C LEU A 57 9.13 -7.12 -5.47
N LEU A 58 9.59 -7.60 -6.63
CA LEU A 58 10.30 -6.71 -7.56
C LEU A 58 9.30 -5.87 -8.35
N THR A 59 8.34 -6.53 -8.99
CA THR A 59 7.33 -5.83 -9.79
C THR A 59 5.93 -6.33 -9.50
N CYS A 60 5.01 -5.39 -9.30
CA CYS A 60 3.61 -5.67 -9.10
C CYS A 60 2.73 -4.74 -9.93
N LYS A 61 1.84 -5.33 -10.73
CA LYS A 61 0.80 -4.61 -11.45
C LYS A 61 -0.54 -5.21 -11.09
N LEU A 62 -1.39 -4.43 -10.42
CA LEU A 62 -2.74 -4.85 -10.07
C LEU A 62 -3.74 -3.85 -10.62
N HIS A 63 -4.72 -4.33 -11.39
CA HIS A 63 -5.75 -3.45 -11.91
C HIS A 63 -6.82 -3.16 -10.85
N THR A 64 -7.36 -4.20 -10.23
CA THR A 64 -8.32 -4.06 -9.13
C THR A 64 -7.93 -4.92 -7.94
N CYS A 65 -7.91 -4.32 -6.77
CA CYS A 65 -7.62 -4.98 -5.49
C CYS A 65 -8.66 -4.57 -4.46
N ARG A 66 -9.30 -5.57 -3.85
CA ARG A 66 -10.19 -5.39 -2.70
C ARG A 66 -9.70 -6.27 -1.57
N ILE A 67 -9.38 -5.65 -0.44
CA ILE A 67 -8.91 -6.40 0.71
C ILE A 67 -9.66 -5.95 1.97
N HIS A 68 -10.21 -6.90 2.72
CA HIS A 68 -10.94 -6.57 3.95
C HIS A 68 -9.95 -6.35 5.11
N THR A 69 -9.07 -7.32 5.37
CA THR A 69 -8.04 -7.21 6.40
C THR A 69 -6.66 -7.61 5.88
N CYS A 70 -5.68 -6.74 6.11
CA CYS A 70 -4.27 -6.99 5.82
C CYS A 70 -3.40 -6.73 7.05
N ARG A 71 -2.55 -7.69 7.39
CA ARG A 71 -1.47 -7.53 8.37
C ARG A 71 -0.15 -7.91 7.73
N ILE A 72 0.80 -6.99 7.79
CA ILE A 72 2.12 -7.14 7.19
C ILE A 72 3.19 -6.77 8.22
N HIS A 73 4.12 -7.67 8.52
CA HIS A 73 5.26 -7.31 9.37
C HIS A 73 6.34 -6.60 8.57
N THR A 74 6.79 -7.20 7.48
CA THR A 74 7.84 -6.62 6.63
C THR A 74 7.50 -6.76 5.15
N CYS A 75 7.56 -5.64 4.43
CA CYS A 75 7.37 -5.60 2.99
C CYS A 75 8.47 -4.76 2.34
N ARG A 76 9.10 -5.31 1.30
CA ARG A 76 10.00 -4.59 0.40
C ARG A 76 9.49 -4.72 -1.02
N ILE A 77 9.22 -3.59 -1.65
CA ILE A 77 8.74 -3.56 -3.03
C ILE A 77 9.53 -2.57 -3.87
N LEU A 78 10.07 -3.02 -5.00
CA LEU A 78 10.79 -2.11 -5.90
C LEU A 78 9.80 -1.28 -6.73
N THR A 79 8.85 -1.94 -7.41
CA THR A 79 7.88 -1.27 -8.25
C THR A 79 6.46 -1.78 -8.02
N CYS A 80 5.54 -0.85 -7.75
CA CYS A 80 4.11 -1.12 -7.61
C CYS A 80 3.31 -0.17 -8.51
N ARG A 81 2.40 -0.76 -9.30
CA ARG A 81 1.37 -0.02 -10.02
C ARG A 81 0.00 -0.59 -9.65
N LEU A 82 -0.84 0.21 -9.01
CA LEU A 82 -2.23 -0.15 -8.71
C LEU A 82 -3.18 0.84 -9.37
N HIS A 83 -4.16 0.33 -10.12
CA HIS A 83 -5.18 1.20 -10.71
C HIS A 83 -6.30 1.49 -9.71
N ILE A 84 -6.89 0.45 -9.12
CA ILE A 84 -7.93 0.56 -8.09
C ILE A 84 -7.58 -0.29 -6.88
N CYS A 85 -7.44 0.35 -5.72
CA CYS A 85 -7.26 -0.32 -4.44
C CYS A 85 -8.34 0.12 -3.44
N LYS A 86 -9.05 -0.86 -2.86
CA LYS A 86 -9.97 -0.67 -1.74
C LYS A 86 -9.52 -1.55 -0.59
N LEU A 87 -9.31 -0.96 0.57
CA LEU A 87 -8.79 -1.66 1.74
C LEU A 87 -9.44 -1.15 3.02
N LEU A 88 -10.11 -2.04 3.74
CA LEU A 88 -10.90 -1.64 4.91
C LEU A 88 -9.99 -1.49 6.14
N THR A 89 -9.19 -2.52 6.43
CA THR A 89 -8.26 -2.49 7.55
C THR A 89 -6.87 -2.93 7.14
N CYS A 90 -5.88 -2.11 7.47
CA CYS A 90 -4.50 -2.39 7.12
C CYS A 90 -3.56 -2.05 8.28
N ARG A 91 -2.73 -3.02 8.66
CA ARG A 91 -1.65 -2.84 9.63
C ARG A 91 -0.32 -3.27 9.01
N VAL A 92 0.64 -2.36 9.02
CA VAL A 92 1.99 -2.65 8.54
C VAL A 92 3.01 -2.18 9.58
N HIS A 93 3.92 -3.07 9.97
CA HIS A 93 5.03 -2.69 10.84
C HIS A 93 6.16 -2.01 10.06
N THR A 94 6.64 -2.64 8.99
CA THR A 94 7.69 -2.06 8.15
C THR A 94 7.38 -2.20 6.67
N CYS A 95 7.43 -1.07 5.97
CA CYS A 95 7.29 -1.01 4.52
C CYS A 95 8.43 -0.19 3.93
N ARG A 96 9.13 -0.76 2.94
CA ARG A 96 10.06 -0.04 2.08
C ARG A 96 9.60 -0.17 0.64
N LEU A 97 9.41 0.97 -0.01
CA LEU A 97 8.97 0.96 -1.39
C LEU A 97 9.66 2.04 -2.21
N LEU A 98 10.27 1.64 -3.33
CA LEU A 98 11.05 2.55 -4.16
C LEU A 98 10.15 3.35 -5.10
N THR A 99 9.28 2.68 -5.85
CA THR A 99 8.37 3.35 -6.78
C THR A 99 6.94 2.86 -6.62
N CYS A 100 6.02 3.80 -6.39
CA CYS A 100 4.58 3.53 -6.29
C CYS A 100 3.81 4.46 -7.23
N ARG A 101 2.94 3.88 -8.05
CA ARG A 101 1.93 4.62 -8.82
C ARG A 101 0.55 4.08 -8.48
N LEU A 102 -0.32 4.96 -7.98
CA LEU A 102 -1.67 4.64 -7.56
C LEU A 102 -2.65 5.59 -8.26
N HIS A 103 -3.58 5.06 -9.05
CA HIS A 103 -4.63 5.91 -9.64
C HIS A 103 -5.73 6.21 -8.64
N THR A 104 -6.31 5.16 -8.05
CA THR A 104 -7.37 5.31 -7.05
C THR A 104 -7.11 4.43 -5.85
N CYS A 105 -7.13 5.04 -4.67
CA CYS A 105 -6.97 4.34 -3.39
C CYS A 105 -8.02 4.81 -2.39
N LYS A 106 -8.76 3.85 -1.82
CA LYS A 106 -9.69 4.07 -0.72
C LYS A 106 -9.29 3.22 0.47
N LEU A 107 -8.96 3.85 1.59
CA LEU A 107 -8.60 3.17 2.83
C LEU A 107 -9.47 3.69 3.98
N LEU A 108 -10.14 2.78 4.69
CA LEU A 108 -10.90 3.18 5.90
C LEU A 108 -9.97 3.31 7.09
N THR A 109 -9.20 2.27 7.40
CA THR A 109 -8.27 2.28 8.54
C THR A 109 -6.90 1.81 8.13
N CYS A 110 -5.89 2.61 8.42
CA CYS A 110 -4.49 2.31 8.17
C CYS A 110 -3.62 2.62 9.37
N ARG A 111 -2.81 1.65 9.79
CA ARG A 111 -1.77 1.83 10.80
C ARG A 111 -0.43 1.40 10.23
N LEU A 112 0.52 2.32 10.23
CA LEU A 112 1.87 2.12 9.71
C LEU A 112 2.88 2.49 10.81
N HIS A 113 3.73 1.55 11.24
CA HIS A 113 4.78 1.91 12.21
C HIS A 113 5.97 2.58 11.52
N THR A 114 6.50 1.95 10.47
CA THR A 114 7.60 2.51 9.70
C THR A 114 7.34 2.39 8.21
N CYS A 115 7.45 3.51 7.50
CA CYS A 115 7.29 3.57 6.06
C CYS A 115 8.42 4.39 5.45
N LYS A 116 9.11 3.80 4.46
CA LYS A 116 10.10 4.50 3.63
C LYS A 116 9.66 4.43 2.19
N LEU A 117 9.43 5.58 1.59
CA LEU A 117 8.94 5.76 0.23
C LEU A 117 9.90 6.67 -0.53
N HIS A 118 10.46 6.20 -1.64
CA HIS A 118 11.37 7.04 -2.43
C HIS A 118 10.61 7.89 -3.44
N THR A 119 9.76 7.25 -4.24
CA THR A 119 8.89 7.93 -5.19
C THR A 119 7.47 7.40 -5.10
N CYS A 120 6.52 8.32 -4.93
CA CYS A 120 5.10 8.00 -4.87
C CYS A 120 4.30 8.99 -5.72
N ARG A 121 3.47 8.45 -6.62
CA ARG A 121 2.51 9.24 -7.40
C ARG A 121 1.12 8.69 -7.14
N ILE A 122 0.24 9.55 -6.68
CA ILE A 122 -1.15 9.20 -6.36
C ILE A 122 -2.09 10.20 -7.04
N LEU A 123 -2.98 9.72 -7.89
CA LEU A 123 -3.96 10.59 -8.54
C LEU A 123 -5.12 10.91 -7.58
N THR A 124 -5.73 9.88 -7.00
CA THR A 124 -6.82 10.04 -6.02
C THR A 124 -6.62 9.16 -4.80
N CYS A 125 -6.68 9.77 -3.61
CA CYS A 125 -6.61 9.08 -2.33
C CYS A 125 -7.76 9.53 -1.43
N ARG A 126 -8.49 8.55 -0.86
CA ARG A 126 -9.46 8.78 0.21
C ARG A 126 -9.08 7.94 1.43
N LEU A 127 -8.79 8.61 2.53
CA LEU A 127 -8.36 8.03 3.80
C LEU A 127 -9.34 8.46 4.89
N HIS A 128 -9.97 7.52 5.58
CA HIS A 128 -10.84 7.88 6.72
C HIS A 128 -10.00 8.03 8.00
N THR A 129 -9.23 7.01 8.35
CA THR A 129 -8.32 7.05 9.50
C THR A 129 -6.94 6.52 9.12
N CYS A 130 -5.92 7.33 9.38
CA CYS A 130 -4.52 6.97 9.21
C CYS A 130 -3.73 7.28 10.47
N ARG A 131 -2.96 6.30 10.95
CA ARG A 131 -1.96 6.48 12.01
C ARG A 131 -0.61 6.04 11.50
N ILE A 132 0.36 6.94 11.49
CA ILE A 132 1.73 6.64 11.07
C ILE A 132 2.70 7.09 12.15
N LEU A 133 3.51 6.17 12.67
CA LEU A 133 4.50 6.49 13.68
C LEU A 133 5.74 7.14 13.04
N THR A 134 6.32 6.49 12.02
CA THR A 134 7.46 7.06 11.28
C THR A 134 7.24 6.95 9.78
N CYS A 135 7.39 8.07 9.07
CA CYS A 135 7.39 8.09 7.61
C CYS A 135 8.60 8.87 7.09
N LYS A 136 9.30 8.29 6.11
CA LYS A 136 10.32 8.98 5.32
C LYS A 136 9.90 8.93 3.86
N LEU A 137 9.75 10.09 3.25
CA LEU A 137 9.24 10.23 1.90
C LEU A 137 10.10 11.23 1.13
N LEU A 138 10.81 10.76 0.10
CA LEU A 138 11.70 11.62 -0.68
C LEU A 138 10.92 12.44 -1.71
N THR A 139 10.14 11.78 -2.56
CA THR A 139 9.33 12.46 -3.57
C THR A 139 7.89 11.95 -3.56
N CYS A 140 6.95 12.88 -3.46
CA CYS A 140 5.53 12.57 -3.51
C CYS A 140 4.80 13.55 -4.41
N ARG A 141 3.97 13.03 -5.31
CA ARG A 141 3.03 13.83 -6.10
C ARG A 141 1.64 13.31 -5.88
N LEU A 142 0.76 14.20 -5.43
CA LEU A 142 -0.60 13.86 -5.13
C LEU A 142 -1.57 14.87 -5.73
N HIS A 143 -2.48 14.42 -6.59
CA HIS A 143 -3.42 15.33 -7.24
C HIS A 143 -4.64 15.61 -6.36
N THR A 144 -5.32 14.58 -5.87
CA THR A 144 -6.50 14.73 -5.03
C THR A 144 -6.39 13.86 -3.78
N CYS A 145 -6.43 14.49 -2.60
CA CYS A 145 -6.48 13.81 -1.32
C CYS A 145 -7.71 14.23 -0.52
N ARG A 146 -8.39 13.26 0.07
CA ARG A 146 -9.36 13.49 1.14
C ARG A 146 -8.99 12.64 2.34
N ILE A 147 -8.72 13.30 3.46
CA ILE A 147 -8.32 12.66 4.70
C ILE A 147 -9.24 13.16 5.80
N LEU A 148 -9.96 12.26 6.48
CA LEU A 148 -10.78 12.68 7.62
C LEU A 148 -9.93 12.83 8.89
N THR A 149 -9.18 11.78 9.25
CA THR A 149 -8.34 11.78 10.44
C THR A 149 -6.95 11.24 10.13
N CYS A 150 -5.93 12.02 10.48
CA CYS A 150 -4.52 11.63 10.35
C CYS A 150 -3.77 11.89 11.65
N ARG A 151 -3.04 10.89 12.14
CA ARG A 151 -2.08 11.05 13.25
C ARG A 151 -0.71 10.62 12.79
N LEU A 152 0.26 11.52 12.96
CA LEU A 152 1.59 11.41 12.40
C LEU A 152 2.59 11.78 13.50
N HIS A 153 3.44 10.85 13.92
CA HIS A 153 4.39 11.14 15.00
C HIS A 153 5.70 11.74 14.46
N ILE A 154 6.39 11.03 13.57
CA ILE A 154 7.61 11.51 12.93
C ILE A 154 7.46 11.43 11.42
N CYS A 155 7.65 12.57 10.76
CA CYS A 155 7.70 12.65 9.31
C CYS A 155 8.91 13.39 8.79
N ARG A 156 9.56 12.79 7.79
CA ARG A 156 10.59 13.46 6.97
C ARG A 156 10.15 13.47 5.53
N LEU A 157 10.03 14.67 4.97
CA LEU A 157 9.49 14.92 3.64
C LEU A 157 10.48 15.79 2.86
N HIS A 158 11.03 15.30 1.76
CA HIS A 158 11.98 16.12 0.99
C HIS A 158 11.28 16.96 -0.08
N THR A 159 10.48 16.33 -0.95
CA THR A 159 9.68 17.04 -1.95
C THR A 159 8.27 16.49 -1.97
N CYS A 160 7.29 17.40 -1.94
CA CYS A 160 5.88 17.04 -2.10
C CYS A 160 5.16 18.08 -2.93
N ARG A 161 4.44 17.61 -3.94
CA ARG A 161 3.49 18.42 -4.72
C ARG A 161 2.09 17.90 -4.45
N LEU A 162 1.21 18.80 -4.04
CA LEU A 162 -0.16 18.50 -3.66
C LEU A 162 -1.07 19.50 -4.35
N LEU A 163 -1.91 19.04 -5.28
CA LEU A 163 -2.78 19.93 -6.05
C LEU A 163 -4.05 20.27 -5.28
N THR A 164 -4.75 19.25 -4.77
CA THR A 164 -5.95 19.44 -3.94
C THR A 164 -5.92 18.50 -2.74
N CYS A 165 -6.21 19.05 -1.56
CA CYS A 165 -6.28 18.30 -0.32
C CYS A 165 -7.41 18.81 0.55
N LYS A 166 -8.29 17.90 0.98
CA LYS A 166 -9.24 18.15 2.06
C LYS A 166 -8.82 17.33 3.26
N LEU A 167 -8.52 18.00 4.36
CA LEU A 167 -8.08 17.40 5.60
C LEU A 167 -8.93 17.94 6.74
N LEU A 168 -9.68 17.07 7.43
CA LEU A 168 -10.54 17.52 8.54
C LEU A 168 -9.76 17.61 9.85
N THR A 169 -9.05 16.54 10.22
CA THR A 169 -8.24 16.53 11.46
C THR A 169 -6.87 15.92 11.23
N CYS A 170 -5.85 16.63 11.69
CA CYS A 170 -4.46 16.18 11.68
C CYS A 170 -3.81 16.45 13.03
N ARG A 171 -3.12 15.44 13.57
CA ARG A 171 -2.17 15.62 14.67
C ARG A 171 -0.79 15.23 14.21
N LEU A 172 0.13 16.18 14.27
CA LEU A 172 1.52 16.04 13.88
C LEU A 172 2.40 16.36 15.08
N HIS A 173 3.32 15.47 15.43
CA HIS A 173 4.26 15.71 16.54
C HIS A 173 5.58 16.31 16.04
N ILE A 174 6.26 15.62 15.12
CA ILE A 174 7.55 16.05 14.57
C ILE A 174 7.51 15.94 13.05
N CYS A 175 7.78 17.04 12.36
CA CYS A 175 7.91 17.07 10.90
C CYS A 175 9.12 17.88 10.47
N SER A 176 10.02 17.26 9.71
CA SER A 176 11.07 17.95 8.98
C SER A 176 10.73 17.90 7.49
N SER A 177 10.25 19.02 6.95
CA SER A 177 9.82 19.10 5.54
C SER A 177 10.40 20.31 4.80
N CYS A 178 11.07 20.07 3.67
CA CYS A 178 11.43 21.11 2.68
C CYS A 178 10.31 21.21 1.62
N CYS A 179 9.08 21.46 2.06
CA CYS A 179 7.91 21.34 1.20
C CYS A 179 7.70 22.62 0.38
N TYR A 180 7.96 22.57 -0.93
CA TYR A 180 7.44 23.57 -1.87
C TYR A 180 5.96 23.29 -2.14
N LEU A 181 5.09 23.94 -1.39
CA LEU A 181 3.66 23.93 -1.65
C LEU A 181 3.39 24.91 -2.80
N GLN A 182 3.44 24.44 -4.05
CA GLN A 182 2.81 25.18 -5.14
C GLN A 182 1.30 25.01 -4.98
N LYS A 183 0.64 26.07 -4.51
CA LYS A 183 -0.80 26.28 -4.75
C LYS A 183 -1.03 26.41 -6.24
#